data_AF-S4RCJ7-F1
#
_entry.id   AF-S4RCJ7-F1
#
_cell.length_a   1.000
_cell.length_b   1.000
_cell.length_c   1.000
_cell.angle_alpha   90.00
_cell.angle_beta   90.00
_cell.angle_gamma   90.00
#
_symmetry.space_group_name_H-M   'P 1'
#
loop_
_entity.id
_entity.type
_entity.pdbx_description
1 polymer ?
#
loop_
_entity_poly.entity_id
_entity_poly.type
_entity_poly.pdbx_seq_one_letter_code
_entity_poly.pdbx_strand_id
1 'polypeptide(L)'
;VPLGVLQRNNASGVNVTGKAGSRLDILVENMGRINYGRHINDFKGLTDNLTLGLTPIVNWTIYSLDVDGAVASGAVQPLRGRSDAAGGPSGGPTFYTGTFSIPSGLPDLPMDTYLELPGWTKGQVWINGFNLGRYWPAAGPQVTLFVPATALSTTAPNNVSVLELEAAPASCSPVSCAVRFVDRPVLNGTVHAPARVLPLGLAPWH
;
A
#
# COMPACT_ATOMS: atom_id res chain seq x y z
N VAL A 1 -0.80 -5.06 -14.83
CA VAL A 1 -1.51 -5.95 -13.89
C VAL A 1 -0.45 -6.66 -13.07
N PRO A 2 -0.56 -6.69 -11.73
CA PRO A 2 0.41 -7.34 -10.85
C PRO A 2 0.38 -8.83 -11.14
N LEU A 3 1.56 -9.44 -11.18
CA LEU A 3 1.69 -10.87 -11.48
C LEU A 3 1.64 -11.72 -10.19
N GLY A 4 1.83 -11.08 -9.04
CA GLY A 4 1.67 -11.67 -7.71
C GLY A 4 2.58 -10.99 -6.67
N VAL A 5 2.66 -11.57 -5.48
CA VAL A 5 3.41 -11.04 -4.34
C VAL A 5 4.42 -12.07 -3.83
N LEU A 6 5.68 -11.67 -3.72
CA LEU A 6 6.71 -12.43 -3.01
C LEU A 6 6.77 -11.94 -1.56
N GLN A 7 6.91 -12.88 -0.62
CA GLN A 7 6.92 -12.62 0.82
C GLN A 7 8.09 -13.32 1.47
N ARG A 8 8.91 -12.56 2.22
CA ARG A 8 10.00 -13.12 3.02
C ARG A 8 9.46 -14.24 3.93
N ASN A 9 10.10 -15.41 3.88
CA ASN A 9 9.76 -16.62 4.65
C ASN A 9 8.41 -17.28 4.34
N ASN A 10 7.58 -16.75 3.42
CA ASN A 10 6.26 -17.31 3.15
C ASN A 10 6.06 -17.68 1.66
N ALA A 11 6.52 -16.83 0.74
CA ALA A 11 6.38 -17.07 -0.69
C ALA A 11 7.62 -16.54 -1.45
N SER A 12 8.52 -17.42 -1.86
CA SER A 12 9.76 -17.08 -2.55
C SER A 12 9.69 -17.18 -4.07
N GLY A 13 8.54 -17.51 -4.64
CA GLY A 13 8.34 -17.63 -6.09
C GLY A 13 6.93 -17.29 -6.52
N VAL A 14 6.79 -16.86 -7.78
CA VAL A 14 5.51 -16.58 -8.43
C VAL A 14 5.60 -16.97 -9.90
N ASN A 15 4.52 -17.53 -10.44
CA ASN A 15 4.44 -17.82 -11.87
C ASN A 15 4.16 -16.53 -12.64
N VAL A 16 4.98 -16.24 -13.64
CA VAL A 16 4.85 -15.06 -14.49
C VAL A 16 4.69 -15.48 -15.94
N THR A 17 3.88 -14.74 -16.69
CA THR A 17 3.71 -14.90 -18.14
C THR A 17 4.14 -13.63 -18.84
N GLY A 18 4.83 -13.76 -19.99
CA GLY A 18 5.26 -12.62 -20.77
C GLY A 18 5.91 -13.07 -22.08
N LYS A 19 6.23 -12.10 -22.94
CA LYS A 19 7.01 -12.32 -24.16
C LYS A 19 8.49 -12.04 -23.89
N ALA A 20 9.39 -12.63 -24.68
CA ALA A 20 10.80 -12.24 -24.64
C ALA A 20 10.95 -10.72 -24.83
N GLY A 21 11.79 -10.08 -24.01
CA GLY A 21 11.95 -8.61 -23.99
C GLY A 21 10.88 -7.85 -23.21
N SER A 22 9.92 -8.52 -22.56
CA SER A 22 8.96 -7.84 -21.66
C SER A 22 9.68 -7.22 -20.47
N ARG A 23 9.20 -6.05 -20.04
CA ARG A 23 9.67 -5.39 -18.82
C ARG A 23 9.11 -6.08 -17.58
N LEU A 24 9.98 -6.34 -16.61
CA LEU A 24 9.62 -6.80 -15.27
C LEU A 24 9.89 -5.68 -14.27
N ASP A 25 8.85 -5.21 -13.58
CA ASP A 25 8.97 -4.27 -12.48
C ASP A 25 8.71 -5.00 -11.15
N ILE A 26 9.55 -4.72 -10.14
CA ILE A 26 9.42 -5.27 -8.79
C ILE A 26 9.46 -4.10 -7.81
N LEU A 27 8.34 -3.83 -7.16
CA LEU A 27 8.31 -2.91 -6.03
C LEU A 27 8.63 -3.69 -4.75
N VAL A 28 9.70 -3.29 -4.06
CA VAL A 28 10.12 -3.93 -2.81
C VAL A 28 9.83 -3.01 -1.63
N GLU A 29 9.01 -3.47 -0.70
CA GLU A 29 8.71 -2.75 0.53
C GLU A 29 9.67 -3.17 1.66
N ASN A 30 10.34 -2.20 2.27
CA ASN A 30 10.99 -2.42 3.56
C ASN A 30 9.94 -2.33 4.69
N MET A 31 9.53 -3.48 5.22
CA MET A 31 8.52 -3.59 6.30
C MET A 31 9.07 -3.35 7.72
N GLY A 32 10.24 -2.73 7.85
CA GLY A 32 10.93 -2.54 9.12
C GLY A 32 12.06 -3.54 9.30
N ARG A 33 13.16 -3.09 9.92
CA ARG A 33 14.30 -3.95 10.27
C ARG A 33 13.99 -4.71 11.56
N ILE A 34 14.51 -5.93 11.67
CA ILE A 34 14.56 -6.65 12.93
C ILE A 34 15.22 -5.77 13.99
N ASN A 35 14.56 -5.58 15.14
CA ASN A 35 15.01 -4.68 16.21
C ASN A 35 15.56 -5.43 17.44
N TYR A 36 15.63 -6.77 17.38
CA TYR A 36 16.07 -7.59 18.50
C TYR A 36 16.76 -8.88 18.02
N GLY A 37 17.72 -9.36 18.82
CA GLY A 37 18.40 -10.64 18.60
C GLY A 37 19.54 -10.60 17.58
N ARG A 38 19.95 -11.79 17.11
CA ARG A 38 21.17 -11.96 16.30
C ARG A 38 21.06 -11.51 14.84
N HIS A 39 19.85 -11.21 14.36
CA HIS A 39 19.58 -10.88 12.96
C HIS A 39 19.27 -9.38 12.75
N ILE A 40 19.75 -8.50 13.63
CA ILE A 40 19.56 -7.04 13.52
C ILE A 40 20.26 -6.41 12.31
N ASN A 41 21.28 -7.08 11.75
CA ASN A 41 21.91 -6.71 10.48
C ASN A 41 21.01 -7.12 9.30
N ASP A 42 19.85 -6.49 9.23
CA ASP A 42 18.74 -6.87 8.38
C ASP A 42 18.70 -5.98 7.13
N PHE A 43 19.54 -6.31 6.14
CA PHE A 43 19.52 -5.66 4.83
C PHE A 43 18.16 -5.84 4.16
N LYS A 44 17.78 -4.87 3.32
CA LYS A 44 16.45 -4.75 2.73
C LYS A 44 16.58 -4.54 1.22
N GLY A 45 15.51 -4.89 0.50
CA GLY A 45 15.56 -5.00 -0.95
C GLY A 45 15.68 -6.46 -1.38
N LEU A 46 16.19 -6.67 -2.58
CA LEU A 46 16.56 -7.99 -3.08
C LEU A 46 17.99 -8.29 -2.59
N THR A 47 18.12 -9.13 -1.56
CA THR A 47 19.41 -9.48 -0.97
C THR A 47 20.12 -10.62 -1.70
N ASP A 48 19.39 -11.32 -2.56
CA ASP A 48 19.83 -12.48 -3.32
C ASP A 48 19.35 -12.38 -4.77
N ASN A 49 19.96 -13.18 -5.66
CA ASN A 49 19.62 -13.18 -7.07
C ASN A 49 18.17 -13.66 -7.30
N LEU A 50 17.47 -12.99 -8.21
CA LEU A 50 16.22 -13.48 -8.77
C LEU A 50 16.47 -14.34 -9.99
N THR A 51 15.76 -15.46 -10.10
CA THR A 51 15.82 -16.36 -11.25
C THR A 51 14.46 -16.44 -11.95
N LEU A 52 14.46 -16.54 -13.27
CA LEU A 52 13.31 -16.96 -14.06
C LEU A 52 13.51 -18.44 -14.41
N GLY A 53 12.78 -19.32 -13.73
CA GLY A 53 13.13 -20.73 -13.69
C GLY A 53 14.50 -20.92 -13.03
N LEU A 54 15.46 -21.48 -13.78
CA LEU A 54 16.83 -21.70 -13.32
C LEU A 54 17.81 -20.61 -13.79
N THR A 55 17.36 -19.62 -14.56
CA THR A 55 18.23 -18.62 -15.16
C THR A 55 18.22 -17.32 -14.35
N PRO A 56 19.39 -16.82 -13.87
CA PRO A 56 19.46 -15.53 -13.19
C PRO A 56 19.02 -14.35 -14.06
N ILE A 57 18.26 -13.42 -13.50
CA ILE A 57 17.88 -12.17 -14.13
C ILE A 57 18.95 -11.12 -13.79
N VAL A 58 19.52 -10.52 -14.83
CA VAL A 58 20.62 -9.53 -14.73
C VAL A 58 20.21 -8.20 -15.38
N ASN A 59 21.09 -7.19 -15.30
CA ASN A 59 20.91 -5.85 -15.88
C ASN A 59 19.73 -5.06 -15.28
N TRP A 60 19.66 -5.02 -13.94
CA TRP A 60 18.67 -4.25 -13.21
C TRP A 60 18.87 -2.74 -13.35
N THR A 61 17.77 -2.01 -13.54
CA THR A 61 17.70 -0.57 -13.25
C THR A 61 16.96 -0.40 -11.94
N ILE A 62 17.58 0.26 -10.96
CA ILE A 62 17.08 0.36 -9.59
C ILE A 62 16.75 1.82 -9.27
N TYR A 63 15.55 2.05 -8.75
CA TYR A 63 15.08 3.38 -8.34
C TYR A 63 14.83 3.39 -6.84
N SER A 64 15.48 4.29 -6.11
CA SER A 64 15.04 4.68 -4.77
C SER A 64 13.88 5.66 -4.88
N LEU A 65 12.78 5.37 -4.20
CA LEU A 65 11.58 6.19 -4.22
C LEU A 65 11.53 7.07 -2.97
N ASP A 66 11.70 8.38 -3.15
CA ASP A 66 11.43 9.37 -2.10
C ASP A 66 9.92 9.65 -2.03
N VAL A 67 9.18 8.69 -1.47
CA VAL A 67 7.73 8.75 -1.41
C VAL A 67 7.26 9.87 -0.49
N ASP A 68 7.89 10.03 0.68
CA ASP A 68 7.53 11.10 1.62
C ASP A 68 7.77 12.47 1.00
N GLY A 69 8.90 12.69 0.32
CA GLY A 69 9.18 13.92 -0.42
C GLY A 69 8.20 14.18 -1.57
N ALA A 70 7.82 13.14 -2.33
CA ALA A 70 6.82 13.26 -3.39
C ALA A 70 5.42 13.63 -2.87
N VAL A 71 5.01 13.08 -1.73
CA VAL A 71 3.73 13.43 -1.10
C VAL A 71 3.79 14.83 -0.50
N ALA A 72 4.87 15.17 0.22
CA ALA A 72 5.03 16.46 0.89
C ALA A 72 5.15 17.64 -0.10
N SER A 73 5.81 17.42 -1.25
CA SER A 73 5.90 18.42 -2.34
C SER A 73 4.60 18.56 -3.14
N GLY A 74 3.59 17.71 -2.86
CA GLY A 74 2.35 17.68 -3.64
C GLY A 74 2.54 17.16 -5.06
N ALA A 75 3.61 16.42 -5.35
CA ALA A 75 3.81 15.76 -6.65
C ALA A 75 2.80 14.63 -6.90
N VAL A 76 2.25 14.06 -5.82
CA VAL A 76 1.14 13.10 -5.88
C VAL A 76 -0.17 13.85 -6.05
N GLN A 77 -0.61 14.02 -7.30
CA GLN A 77 -1.89 14.62 -7.66
C GLN A 77 -2.69 13.69 -8.56
N PRO A 78 -4.04 13.81 -8.58
CA PRO A 78 -4.84 13.20 -9.61
C PRO A 78 -4.32 13.66 -10.98
N LEU A 79 -4.08 12.72 -11.90
CA LEU A 79 -3.68 13.04 -13.27
C LEU A 79 -4.82 13.81 -13.96
N ARG A 80 -4.77 15.15 -13.93
CA ARG A 80 -5.74 16.00 -14.63
C ARG A 80 -5.52 15.87 -16.13
N GLY A 81 -6.56 15.49 -16.86
CA GLY A 81 -6.55 15.49 -18.33
C GLY A 81 -6.26 14.15 -19.00
N ARG A 82 -6.06 13.07 -18.25
CA ARG A 82 -6.10 11.71 -18.80
C ARG A 82 -7.48 11.13 -18.55
N SER A 83 -8.39 11.31 -19.51
CA SER A 83 -9.62 10.53 -19.59
C SER A 83 -9.28 9.09 -19.93
N ASP A 84 -8.58 8.39 -19.03
CA ASP A 84 -8.53 6.94 -19.08
C ASP A 84 -9.85 6.43 -18.49
N ALA A 85 -10.93 6.68 -19.23
CA ALA A 85 -12.15 5.87 -19.22
C ALA A 85 -11.89 4.46 -19.79
N ALA A 86 -10.65 3.97 -19.69
CA ALA A 86 -10.14 2.72 -20.23
C ALA A 86 -9.12 2.04 -19.28
N GLY A 87 -9.15 2.36 -17.99
CA GLY A 87 -8.40 1.65 -16.97
C GLY A 87 -9.30 1.35 -15.79
N GLY A 88 -9.79 0.12 -15.69
CA GLY A 88 -10.22 -0.42 -14.38
C GLY A 88 -9.10 -0.27 -13.34
N PRO A 89 -9.33 -0.60 -12.06
CA PRO A 89 -8.32 -0.47 -11.00
C PRO A 89 -6.95 -0.90 -11.53
N SER A 90 -6.03 0.06 -11.60
CA SER A 90 -4.66 -0.19 -12.01
C SER A 90 -4.14 -1.24 -11.06
N GLY A 91 -4.04 -2.49 -11.50
CA GLY A 91 -3.85 -3.57 -10.52
C GLY A 91 -2.55 -3.45 -9.72
N GLY A 92 -1.61 -2.58 -10.11
CA GLY A 92 -0.36 -2.41 -9.39
C GLY A 92 -0.45 -1.37 -8.27
N PRO A 93 0.65 -1.18 -7.53
CA PRO A 93 0.76 -0.13 -6.52
C PRO A 93 0.33 1.24 -7.05
N THR A 94 -0.61 1.89 -6.36
CA THR A 94 -1.29 3.09 -6.86
C THR A 94 -1.52 4.10 -5.74
N PHE A 95 -1.33 5.38 -6.05
CA PHE A 95 -1.75 6.48 -5.17
C PHE A 95 -3.20 6.87 -5.40
N TYR A 96 -3.93 7.04 -4.30
CA TYR A 96 -5.26 7.62 -4.25
C TYR A 96 -5.21 8.87 -3.40
N THR A 97 -5.85 9.95 -3.84
CA THR A 97 -5.90 11.21 -3.08
C THR A 97 -7.32 11.71 -2.93
N GLY A 98 -7.58 12.42 -1.84
CA GLY A 98 -8.87 13.01 -1.55
C GLY A 98 -8.72 14.15 -0.54
N THR A 99 -9.73 15.01 -0.44
CA THR A 99 -9.70 16.15 0.48
C THR A 99 -10.95 16.24 1.33
N PHE A 100 -10.81 16.83 2.52
CA PHE A 100 -11.93 17.19 3.39
C PHE A 100 -11.65 18.49 4.15
N SER A 101 -12.69 19.20 4.57
CA SER A 101 -12.56 20.46 5.31
C SER A 101 -13.07 20.30 6.73
N ILE A 102 -12.40 20.95 7.68
CA ILE A 102 -12.85 21.06 9.08
C ILE A 102 -13.27 22.52 9.31
N PRO A 103 -14.49 22.79 9.82
CA PRO A 103 -14.94 24.16 10.06
C PRO A 103 -14.00 24.92 11.01
N SER A 104 -13.76 26.18 10.69
CA SER A 104 -13.02 27.10 11.56
C SER A 104 -13.93 27.74 12.62
N GLY A 105 -13.33 28.27 13.69
CA GLY A 105 -14.05 29.01 14.73
C GLY A 105 -14.79 28.16 15.77
N LEU A 106 -14.66 26.82 15.71
CA LEU A 106 -15.17 25.92 16.73
C LEU A 106 -14.06 25.64 17.76
N PRO A 107 -14.25 25.95 19.07
CA PRO A 107 -13.19 25.89 20.08
C PRO A 107 -12.52 24.52 20.20
N ASP A 108 -13.28 23.46 19.97
CA ASP A 108 -12.83 22.09 20.21
C ASP A 108 -12.32 21.38 18.94
N LEU A 109 -12.28 22.05 17.78
CA LEU A 109 -11.77 21.47 16.53
C LEU A 109 -10.41 22.08 16.11
N PRO A 110 -9.52 21.29 15.48
CA PRO A 110 -9.66 19.87 15.16
C PRO A 110 -9.41 18.98 16.39
N MET A 111 -10.02 17.79 16.41
CA MET A 111 -9.79 16.77 17.43
C MET A 111 -8.96 15.61 16.88
N ASP A 112 -8.35 14.87 17.79
CA ASP A 112 -7.81 13.55 17.50
C ASP A 112 -8.90 12.63 16.92
N THR A 113 -8.51 11.76 16.00
CA THR A 113 -9.41 10.80 15.36
C THR A 113 -8.63 9.55 14.96
N TYR A 114 -9.32 8.60 14.35
CA TYR A 114 -8.74 7.36 13.85
C TYR A 114 -9.18 7.12 12.42
N LEU A 115 -8.21 6.84 11.55
CA LEU A 115 -8.46 6.53 10.15
C LEU A 115 -8.69 5.02 9.98
N GLU A 116 -9.87 4.67 9.46
CA GLU A 116 -10.24 3.33 9.02
C GLU A 116 -10.23 3.27 7.48
N LEU A 117 -9.77 2.15 6.91
CA LEU A 117 -9.70 1.93 5.46
C LEU A 117 -10.49 0.67 5.05
N PRO A 118 -11.84 0.71 5.03
CA PRO A 118 -12.65 -0.47 4.72
C PRO A 118 -12.45 -0.95 3.27
N GLY A 119 -12.16 -2.24 3.10
CA GLY A 119 -11.98 -2.87 1.80
C GLY A 119 -10.64 -2.61 1.12
N TRP A 120 -9.77 -1.78 1.72
CA TRP A 120 -8.38 -1.64 1.31
C TRP A 120 -7.56 -2.81 1.83
N THR A 121 -6.43 -3.11 1.17
CA THR A 121 -5.68 -4.33 1.45
C THR A 121 -4.42 -4.04 2.25
N LYS A 122 -3.46 -3.32 1.66
CA LYS A 122 -2.17 -3.06 2.30
C LYS A 122 -1.52 -1.82 1.74
N GLY A 123 -1.02 -0.96 2.62
CA GLY A 123 -0.37 0.25 2.15
C GLY A 123 0.07 1.22 3.22
N GLN A 124 0.22 2.47 2.80
CA GLN A 124 0.70 3.59 3.61
C GLN A 124 -0.23 4.80 3.44
N VAL A 125 -0.42 5.60 4.50
CA VAL A 125 -1.29 6.79 4.47
C VAL A 125 -0.54 8.03 4.94
N TRP A 126 -0.83 9.15 4.28
CA TRP A 126 -0.43 10.48 4.69
C TRP A 126 -1.65 11.39 4.84
N ILE A 127 -1.59 12.31 5.79
CA ILE A 127 -2.51 13.44 5.89
C ILE A 127 -1.70 14.73 5.93
N ASN A 128 -1.97 15.66 5.02
CA ASN A 128 -1.24 16.93 4.87
C ASN A 128 0.29 16.75 4.76
N GLY A 129 0.73 15.66 4.14
CA GLY A 129 2.15 15.30 4.03
C GLY A 129 2.74 14.59 5.25
N PHE A 130 2.02 14.55 6.38
CA PHE A 130 2.44 13.78 7.55
C PHE A 130 2.16 12.28 7.34
N ASN A 131 3.20 11.45 7.40
CA ASN A 131 3.09 10.01 7.24
C ASN A 131 2.52 9.36 8.51
N LEU A 132 1.29 8.85 8.44
CA LEU A 132 0.60 8.23 9.58
C LEU A 132 1.08 6.80 9.87
N GLY A 133 1.69 6.15 8.89
CA GLY A 133 2.10 4.75 9.02
C GLY A 133 1.41 3.81 8.03
N ARG A 134 1.60 2.52 8.29
CA ARG A 134 1.12 1.42 7.46
C ARG A 134 -0.26 0.99 7.91
N TYR A 135 -1.12 0.64 6.96
CA TYR A 135 -2.33 -0.12 7.24
C TYR A 135 -2.21 -1.52 6.62
N TRP A 136 -2.74 -2.52 7.31
CA TRP A 136 -2.85 -3.88 6.79
C TRP A 136 -4.00 -4.63 7.46
N PRO A 137 -5.26 -4.19 7.27
CA PRO A 137 -6.41 -4.73 7.98
C PRO A 137 -6.62 -6.23 7.74
N ALA A 138 -6.24 -6.75 6.57
CA ALA A 138 -6.31 -8.18 6.27
C ALA A 138 -5.39 -9.03 7.18
N ALA A 139 -4.23 -8.50 7.56
CA ALA A 139 -3.32 -9.17 8.49
C ALA A 139 -3.66 -8.85 9.96
N GLY A 140 -4.17 -7.66 10.26
CA GLY A 140 -4.51 -7.22 11.61
C GLY A 140 -3.31 -7.26 12.58
N PRO A 141 -3.55 -7.22 13.91
CA PRO A 141 -4.84 -6.95 14.55
C PRO A 141 -5.23 -5.46 14.50
N GLN A 142 -4.29 -4.57 14.17
CA GLN A 142 -4.58 -3.16 14.00
C GLN A 142 -5.40 -2.91 12.73
N VAL A 143 -6.54 -2.24 12.86
CA VAL A 143 -7.44 -1.88 11.75
C VAL A 143 -7.42 -0.37 11.50
N THR A 144 -7.35 0.43 12.58
CA THR A 144 -7.34 1.90 12.48
C THR A 144 -5.96 2.50 12.74
N LEU A 145 -5.64 3.59 12.06
CA LEU A 145 -4.46 4.42 12.33
C LEU A 145 -4.85 5.64 13.17
N PHE A 146 -4.08 5.95 14.22
CA PHE A 146 -4.28 7.19 14.98
C PHE A 146 -3.93 8.41 14.13
N VAL A 147 -4.78 9.43 14.17
CA VAL A 147 -4.59 10.72 13.50
C VAL A 147 -4.56 11.82 14.56
N PRO A 148 -3.39 12.40 14.86
CA PRO A 148 -3.30 13.49 15.81
C PRO A 148 -3.95 14.75 15.23
N ALA A 149 -4.64 15.53 16.08
CA ALA A 149 -5.22 16.81 15.71
C ALA A 149 -4.21 17.78 15.08
N THR A 150 -2.93 17.67 15.48
CA THR A 150 -1.82 18.49 14.96
C THR A 150 -1.47 18.21 13.50
N ALA A 151 -1.92 17.08 12.94
CA ALA A 151 -1.80 16.77 11.52
C ALA A 151 -2.95 17.37 10.69
N LEU A 152 -3.96 17.99 11.32
CA LEU A 152 -5.16 18.51 10.70
C LEU A 152 -5.17 20.05 10.65
N SER A 153 -5.91 20.59 9.68
CA SER A 153 -6.08 22.03 9.46
C SER A 153 -7.56 22.41 9.42
N THR A 154 -7.87 23.55 10.04
CA THR A 154 -9.18 24.23 9.95
C THR A 154 -9.14 25.43 9.00
N THR A 155 -7.97 25.81 8.50
CA THR A 155 -7.76 26.99 7.64
C THR A 155 -7.53 26.62 6.17
N ALA A 156 -7.29 25.33 5.88
CA ALA A 156 -7.13 24.80 4.53
C ALA A 156 -7.77 23.41 4.41
N PRO A 157 -8.15 22.97 3.19
CA PRO A 157 -8.55 21.59 2.97
C PRO A 157 -7.45 20.62 3.38
N ASN A 158 -7.83 19.59 4.12
CA ASN A 158 -6.94 18.50 4.51
C ASN A 158 -6.80 17.53 3.33
N ASN A 159 -5.58 17.24 2.93
CA ASN A 159 -5.28 16.28 1.86
C ASN A 159 -4.96 14.92 2.45
N VAL A 160 -5.63 13.87 1.99
CA VAL A 160 -5.36 12.48 2.32
C VAL A 160 -4.73 11.82 1.11
N SER A 161 -3.57 11.20 1.30
CA SER A 161 -2.91 10.39 0.27
C SER A 161 -2.78 8.96 0.77
N VAL A 162 -3.24 7.99 -0.03
CA VAL A 162 -3.13 6.55 0.25
C VAL A 162 -2.30 5.92 -0.86
N LEU A 163 -1.20 5.26 -0.50
CA LEU A 163 -0.51 4.33 -1.38
C LEU A 163 -1.05 2.92 -1.09
N GLU A 164 -1.83 2.36 -2.00
CA GLU A 164 -2.27 0.96 -1.95
C GLU A 164 -1.31 0.10 -2.76
N LEU A 165 -0.86 -1.03 -2.19
CA LEU A 165 0.20 -1.87 -2.74
C LEU A 165 -0.31 -3.15 -3.37
N GLU A 166 -1.49 -3.62 -2.99
CA GLU A 166 -2.04 -4.91 -3.41
C GLU A 166 -3.36 -4.75 -4.16
N ALA A 167 -4.42 -4.29 -3.48
CA ALA A 167 -5.74 -4.15 -4.09
C ALA A 167 -6.59 -3.11 -3.37
N ALA A 168 -7.06 -2.12 -4.14
CA ALA A 168 -8.07 -1.17 -3.67
C ALA A 168 -9.45 -1.84 -3.59
N PRO A 169 -10.40 -1.27 -2.81
CA PRO A 169 -11.76 -1.81 -2.70
C PRO A 169 -12.40 -2.09 -4.08
N ALA A 170 -13.12 -3.21 -4.24
CA ALA A 170 -13.80 -3.51 -5.52
C ALA A 170 -14.86 -2.45 -5.91
N SER A 171 -15.39 -1.71 -4.92
CA SER A 171 -16.30 -0.59 -5.11
C SER A 171 -15.61 0.71 -5.52
N CYS A 172 -14.27 0.74 -5.57
CA CYS A 172 -13.53 1.91 -6.00
C CYS A 172 -13.80 2.23 -7.46
N SER A 173 -14.16 3.49 -7.72
CA SER A 173 -14.21 4.06 -9.07
C SER A 173 -13.37 5.34 -9.11
N PRO A 174 -13.08 5.89 -10.31
CA PRO A 174 -12.37 7.17 -10.43
C PRO A 174 -12.99 8.33 -9.64
N VAL A 175 -14.26 8.21 -9.24
CA VAL A 175 -15.00 9.23 -8.47
C VAL A 175 -15.53 8.72 -7.12
N SER A 176 -15.30 7.45 -6.77
CA SER A 176 -15.84 6.85 -5.55
C SER A 176 -14.86 5.88 -4.91
N CYS A 177 -13.86 6.41 -4.20
CA CYS A 177 -13.05 5.68 -3.23
C CYS A 177 -13.11 6.42 -1.91
N ALA A 178 -13.16 5.70 -0.79
CA ALA A 178 -13.32 6.34 0.51
C ALA A 178 -12.45 5.67 1.58
N VAL A 179 -12.10 6.50 2.55
CA VAL A 179 -11.61 6.13 3.87
C VAL A 179 -12.57 6.74 4.89
N ARG A 180 -12.53 6.30 6.14
CA ARG A 180 -13.43 6.79 7.18
C ARG A 180 -12.65 7.28 8.38
N PHE A 181 -13.09 8.38 8.95
CA PHE A 181 -12.62 8.86 10.25
C PHE A 181 -13.62 8.42 11.32
N VAL A 182 -13.12 7.78 12.38
CA VAL A 182 -13.91 7.27 13.50
C VAL A 182 -13.36 7.82 14.81
N ASP A 183 -14.18 7.80 15.87
CA ASP A 183 -13.86 8.39 17.17
C ASP A 183 -13.19 7.39 18.15
N ARG A 184 -13.14 6.11 17.79
CA ARG A 184 -12.55 5.05 18.61
C ARG A 184 -11.59 4.17 17.82
N PRO A 185 -10.47 3.76 18.42
CA PRO A 185 -9.53 2.87 17.76
C PRO A 185 -10.06 1.43 17.72
N VAL A 186 -9.67 0.71 16.66
CA VAL A 186 -9.78 -0.75 16.57
C VAL A 186 -8.37 -1.31 16.41
N LEU A 187 -7.79 -1.79 17.51
CA LEU A 187 -6.43 -2.34 17.57
C LEU A 187 -6.40 -3.88 17.69
N ASN A 188 -7.57 -4.50 17.87
CA ASN A 188 -7.78 -5.91 18.12
C ASN A 188 -8.75 -6.56 17.12
N GLY A 189 -8.73 -6.09 15.87
CA GLY A 189 -9.52 -6.66 14.79
C GLY A 189 -9.16 -8.11 14.50
N THR A 190 -10.14 -8.85 13.96
CA THR A 190 -9.97 -10.27 13.62
C THR A 190 -8.89 -10.44 12.56
N VAL A 191 -7.92 -11.31 12.83
CA VAL A 191 -6.89 -11.69 11.85
C VAL A 191 -7.46 -12.77 10.94
N HIS A 192 -7.49 -12.51 9.64
CA HIS A 192 -7.80 -13.54 8.66
C HIS A 192 -6.52 -14.30 8.32
N ALA A 193 -6.53 -15.63 8.47
CA ALA A 193 -5.40 -16.44 8.02
C ALA A 193 -5.17 -16.18 6.52
N PRO A 194 -3.93 -15.97 6.05
CA PRO A 194 -3.67 -15.81 4.63
C PRO A 194 -4.23 -17.02 3.89
N ALA A 195 -4.99 -16.78 2.82
CA ALA A 195 -5.49 -17.85 1.98
C ALA A 195 -4.28 -18.69 1.52
N ARG A 196 -4.22 -19.97 1.95
CA ARG A 196 -3.25 -20.92 1.40
C ARG A 196 -3.49 -20.97 -0.10
N VAL A 197 -2.53 -20.50 -0.89
CA VAL A 197 -2.46 -20.86 -2.30
C VAL A 197 -2.16 -22.36 -2.31
N LEU A 198 -3.21 -23.17 -2.42
CA LEU A 198 -3.04 -24.59 -2.67
C LEU A 198 -2.30 -24.71 -4.01
N PRO A 199 -1.17 -25.45 -4.09
CA PRO A 199 -0.63 -25.79 -5.39
C PRO A 199 -1.74 -26.54 -6.13
N LEU A 200 -2.13 -26.04 -7.31
CA LEU A 200 -2.98 -26.78 -8.23
C LEU A 200 -2.32 -28.14 -8.42
N GLY A 201 -2.96 -29.17 -7.87
CA GLY A 201 -2.47 -30.53 -7.93
C GLY A 201 -2.25 -30.92 -9.38
N LEU A 202 -1.05 -31.40 -9.67
CA LEU A 202 -0.79 -32.20 -10.85
C LEU A 202 -1.72 -33.41 -10.78
N ALA A 203 -2.82 -33.39 -11.53
CA ALA A 203 -3.57 -34.60 -11.81
C ALA A 203 -2.68 -35.50 -12.68
N PRO A 204 -2.37 -36.74 -12.27
CA PRO A 204 -1.70 -37.68 -13.14
C PRO A 204 -2.67 -38.08 -14.25
N TRP A 205 -2.24 -37.91 -15.50
CA TRP A 205 -2.89 -38.52 -16.64
C TRP A 205 -2.65 -40.03 -16.56
N HIS A 206 -3.73 -40.81 -16.48
CA HIS A 206 -3.76 -42.23 -16.84
C HIS A 206 -4.18 -42.37 -18.31
#